data_AF-A0AA43QS44-F1
#
_entry.id   AF-A0AA43QS44-F1
#
_cell.length_a   1.000
_cell.length_b   1.000
_cell.length_c   1.000
_cell.angle_alpha   90.00
_cell.angle_beta   90.00
_cell.angle_gamma   90.00
#
_symmetry.space_group_name_H-M   'P 1'
#
loop_
_entity.id
_entity.type
_entity.pdbx_description
1 polymer ?
#
loop_
_entity_poly.entity_id
_entity_poly.type
_entity_poly.pdbx_seq_one_letter_code
_entity_poly.pdbx_strand_id
1 'polypeptide(L)'
;MDVIDKKAKQAVAQPAAAQKKSQIKALSEVPTYVDATPEGEKKILVELDDERLRAYNPTAVESAHYAWWEQMGFFRPASSTDQKTEPKEAYVIIEPPPNVTGLLHMGHALSGTLQDIMIR
;
A
#
# COMPACT_ATOMS: atom_id res chain seq x y z
N MET A 1 -1.16 -59.19 -45.67
CA MET A 1 0.18 -58.64 -45.38
C MET A 1 0.25 -57.36 -46.19
N ASP A 2 0.25 -56.15 -45.62
CA ASP A 2 1.18 -55.64 -44.63
C ASP A 2 0.52 -54.75 -43.56
N VAL A 3 1.32 -54.47 -42.54
CA VAL A 3 1.03 -54.17 -41.15
C VAL A 3 1.53 -52.74 -40.85
N ILE A 4 0.71 -51.92 -40.17
CA ILE A 4 1.10 -50.80 -39.26
C ILE A 4 1.64 -49.53 -40.00
N ASP A 5 1.21 -48.27 -39.73
CA ASP A 5 1.22 -47.61 -38.42
C ASP A 5 0.34 -46.33 -38.35
N LYS A 6 -0.08 -46.04 -37.13
CA LYS A 6 -0.81 -44.85 -36.68
C LYS A 6 -0.05 -43.56 -37.02
N LYS A 7 -0.77 -42.50 -37.43
CA LYS A 7 -0.41 -41.14 -36.98
C LYS A 7 -1.63 -40.26 -36.75
N ALA A 8 -1.59 -39.65 -35.59
CA ALA A 8 -2.67 -39.05 -34.84
C ALA A 8 -3.10 -37.69 -35.38
N LYS A 9 -4.37 -37.36 -35.10
CA LYS A 9 -4.93 -36.01 -35.07
C LYS A 9 -3.96 -35.05 -34.36
N GLN A 10 -3.40 -34.08 -35.08
CA GLN A 10 -2.93 -32.85 -34.48
C GLN A 10 -3.98 -31.77 -34.70
N ALA A 11 -4.90 -31.65 -33.74
CA ALA A 11 -5.63 -30.43 -33.54
C ALA A 11 -4.62 -29.37 -33.09
N VAL A 12 -4.46 -28.31 -33.89
CA VAL A 12 -3.64 -27.14 -33.57
C VAL A 12 -4.30 -26.41 -32.41
N ALA A 13 -3.96 -26.80 -31.20
CA ALA A 13 -4.31 -26.08 -29.99
C ALA A 13 -3.17 -25.12 -29.65
N GLN A 14 -3.36 -23.83 -29.96
CA GLN A 14 -3.15 -22.64 -29.11
C GLN A 14 -2.80 -21.40 -29.96
N PRO A 15 -3.48 -20.27 -29.67
CA PRO A 15 -2.70 -19.17 -29.09
C PRO A 15 -3.44 -18.47 -27.93
N ALA A 16 -3.99 -19.23 -26.97
CA ALA A 16 -4.58 -18.63 -25.76
C ALA A 16 -3.51 -18.03 -24.81
N ALA A 17 -2.27 -18.54 -24.85
CA ALA A 17 -1.19 -18.10 -23.96
C ALA A 17 -0.54 -16.77 -24.39
N ALA A 18 -0.51 -16.47 -25.70
CA ALA A 18 0.11 -15.25 -26.22
C ALA A 18 -0.78 -14.01 -25.97
N GLN A 19 -2.10 -14.15 -26.15
CA GLN A 19 -3.08 -13.09 -25.85
C GLN A 19 -3.15 -12.76 -24.35
N LYS A 20 -3.01 -13.78 -23.48
CA LYS A 20 -2.93 -13.56 -22.03
C LYS A 20 -1.68 -12.78 -21.63
N LYS A 21 -0.53 -13.06 -22.25
CA LYS A 21 0.73 -12.33 -22.01
C LYS A 21 0.67 -10.89 -22.54
N SER A 22 0.04 -10.63 -23.67
CA SER A 22 -0.10 -9.26 -24.20
C SER A 22 -1.08 -8.42 -23.37
N GLN A 23 -2.15 -9.01 -22.85
CA GLN A 23 -3.06 -8.34 -21.92
C GLN A 23 -2.39 -8.05 -20.57
N ILE A 24 -1.61 -8.99 -20.01
CA ILE A 24 -0.86 -8.76 -18.76
C ILE A 24 0.18 -7.64 -18.92
N LYS A 25 0.82 -7.53 -20.08
CA LYS A 25 1.80 -6.46 -20.38
C LYS A 25 1.16 -5.08 -20.57
N ALA A 26 -0.10 -5.01 -20.96
CA ALA A 26 -0.84 -3.74 -21.06
C ALA A 26 -1.32 -3.22 -19.68
N LEU A 27 -1.34 -4.07 -18.65
CA LEU A 27 -1.70 -3.70 -17.27
C LEU A 27 -0.51 -3.20 -16.43
N SER A 28 0.72 -3.15 -16.96
CA SER A 28 1.93 -2.98 -16.15
C SER A 28 2.55 -1.58 -16.13
N GLU A 29 1.98 -0.61 -16.83
CA GLU A 29 2.46 0.78 -16.74
C GLU A 29 1.44 1.59 -15.95
N VAL A 30 1.42 1.39 -14.62
CA VAL A 30 0.70 2.30 -13.73
C VAL A 30 1.38 3.66 -13.88
N PRO A 31 0.67 4.72 -14.32
CA PRO A 31 1.27 6.03 -14.46
C PRO A 31 1.84 6.46 -13.11
N THR A 32 3.05 7.04 -13.14
CA THR A 32 3.71 7.54 -11.94
C THR A 32 2.80 8.59 -11.29
N TYR A 33 2.32 8.31 -10.08
CA TYR A 33 1.47 9.24 -9.34
C TYR A 33 2.34 10.43 -8.90
N VAL A 34 1.90 11.64 -9.26
CA VAL A 34 2.51 12.89 -8.81
C VAL A 34 1.50 13.57 -7.89
N ASP A 35 1.88 13.76 -6.63
CA ASP A 35 1.06 14.48 -5.67
C ASP A 35 1.13 15.99 -5.94
N ALA A 36 -0.02 16.64 -6.01
CA ALA A 36 -0.13 18.09 -6.16
C ALA A 36 -0.32 18.81 -4.81
N THR A 37 -0.44 18.06 -3.70
CA THR A 37 -0.61 18.61 -2.36
C THR A 37 0.68 19.32 -1.91
N PRO A 38 0.60 20.58 -1.45
CA PRO A 38 1.73 21.25 -0.82
C PRO A 38 2.25 20.46 0.40
N GLU A 39 3.54 20.59 0.70
CA GLU A 39 4.15 19.87 1.81
C GLU A 39 3.46 20.19 3.15
N GLY A 40 3.00 19.14 3.84
CA GLY A 40 2.36 19.24 5.16
C GLY A 40 0.90 19.75 5.15
N GLU A 41 0.34 20.03 3.99
CA GLU A 41 -1.09 20.31 3.86
C GLU A 41 -1.93 19.03 3.77
N LYS A 42 -3.21 19.13 4.14
CA LYS A 42 -4.15 18.02 4.00
C LYS A 42 -4.27 17.66 2.51
N LYS A 43 -4.12 16.37 2.22
CA LYS A 43 -4.20 15.80 0.88
C LYS A 43 -5.39 16.34 0.09
N ILE A 44 -5.13 16.80 -1.11
CA ILE A 44 -6.16 17.19 -2.08
C ILE A 44 -6.75 15.90 -2.65
N LEU A 45 -8.01 15.62 -2.32
CA LEU A 45 -8.71 14.45 -2.83
C LEU A 45 -9.16 14.70 -4.27
N VAL A 46 -8.86 13.74 -5.13
CA VAL A 46 -9.33 13.71 -6.52
C VAL A 46 -10.62 12.89 -6.56
N GLU A 47 -11.51 13.22 -7.48
CA GLU A 47 -12.77 12.50 -7.70
C GLU A 47 -12.53 11.00 -7.97
N LEU A 48 -13.43 10.16 -7.47
CA LEU A 48 -13.31 8.69 -7.56
C LEU A 48 -13.38 8.16 -9.00
N ASP A 49 -13.98 8.94 -9.92
CA ASP A 49 -14.12 8.59 -11.33
C ASP A 49 -12.86 8.88 -12.17
N ASP A 50 -11.80 9.42 -11.56
CA ASP A 50 -10.53 9.68 -12.23
C ASP A 50 -9.89 8.37 -12.71
N GLU A 51 -9.44 8.36 -13.97
CA GLU A 51 -8.81 7.17 -14.59
C GLU A 51 -7.61 6.65 -13.80
N ARG A 52 -6.90 7.54 -13.07
CA ARG A 52 -5.75 7.22 -12.23
C ARG A 52 -6.11 6.42 -10.97
N LEU A 53 -7.38 6.41 -10.57
CA LEU A 53 -7.89 5.73 -9.37
C LEU A 53 -8.74 4.50 -9.67
N ARG A 54 -8.82 4.06 -10.95
CA ARG A 54 -9.55 2.84 -11.34
C ARG A 54 -9.05 1.57 -10.65
N ALA A 55 -7.81 1.56 -10.17
CA ALA A 55 -7.25 0.52 -9.33
C ALA A 55 -6.61 1.16 -8.09
N TYR A 56 -6.58 0.41 -7.00
CA TYR A 56 -5.91 0.86 -5.78
C TYR A 56 -4.43 1.11 -6.03
N ASN A 57 -3.97 2.32 -5.73
CA ASN A 57 -2.57 2.71 -5.81
C ASN A 57 -2.12 3.21 -4.42
N PRO A 58 -1.29 2.46 -3.68
CA PRO A 58 -0.88 2.84 -2.32
C PRO A 58 -0.11 4.17 -2.30
N THR A 59 0.72 4.44 -3.32
CA THR A 59 1.44 5.72 -3.43
C THR A 59 0.46 6.89 -3.59
N ALA A 60 -0.60 6.69 -4.38
CA ALA A 60 -1.65 7.70 -4.53
C ALA A 60 -2.46 7.91 -3.25
N VAL A 61 -2.61 6.89 -2.40
CA VAL A 61 -3.39 6.98 -1.16
C VAL A 61 -2.56 7.56 -0.02
N GLU A 62 -1.37 7.06 0.22
CA GLU A 62 -0.53 7.36 1.39
C GLU A 62 0.21 8.71 1.30
N SER A 63 0.41 9.21 0.08
CA SER A 63 1.09 10.49 -0.17
C SER A 63 0.43 11.67 0.56
N ALA A 64 1.24 12.65 0.97
CA ALA A 64 0.91 13.82 1.80
C ALA A 64 0.40 13.55 3.22
N HIS A 65 -0.15 12.36 3.54
CA HIS A 65 -0.73 12.10 4.88
C HIS A 65 0.28 12.23 6.01
N TYR A 66 1.45 11.60 5.87
CA TYR A 66 2.43 11.57 6.96
C TYR A 66 2.95 12.98 7.29
N ALA A 67 3.34 13.76 6.28
CA ALA A 67 3.78 15.15 6.45
C ALA A 67 2.69 16.03 7.08
N TRP A 68 1.43 15.86 6.65
CA TRP A 68 0.30 16.57 7.24
C TRP A 68 0.08 16.20 8.71
N TRP A 69 0.16 14.91 9.05
CA TRP A 69 0.01 14.44 10.43
C TRP A 69 1.12 14.97 11.35
N GLU A 70 2.36 15.02 10.87
CA GLU A 70 3.47 15.64 11.60
C GLU A 70 3.25 17.14 11.81
N GLN A 71 2.86 17.88 10.76
CA GLN A 71 2.60 19.32 10.87
C GLN A 71 1.45 19.64 11.83
N MET A 72 0.38 18.83 11.81
CA MET A 72 -0.75 18.98 12.71
C MET A 72 -0.46 18.49 14.14
N GLY A 73 0.66 17.79 14.33
CA GLY A 73 1.05 17.23 15.62
C GLY A 73 0.15 16.08 16.10
N PHE A 74 -0.47 15.33 15.20
CA PHE A 74 -1.40 14.24 15.57
C PHE A 74 -0.72 13.09 16.32
N PHE A 75 0.59 12.96 16.21
CA PHE A 75 1.38 11.98 16.97
C PHE A 75 1.69 12.43 18.40
N ARG A 76 1.37 13.68 18.77
CA ARG A 76 1.61 14.16 20.13
C ARG A 76 0.50 13.65 21.05
N PRO A 77 0.85 13.10 22.23
CA PRO A 77 -0.16 12.78 23.23
C PRO A 77 -0.87 14.06 23.64
N ALA A 78 -2.18 13.98 23.90
CA ALA A 78 -2.93 15.09 24.46
C ALA A 78 -2.29 15.49 25.80
N SER A 79 -1.76 16.71 25.88
CA SER A 79 -1.11 17.18 27.10
C SER A 79 -2.18 17.53 28.13
N SER A 80 -1.90 17.33 29.42
CA SER A 80 -2.73 17.87 30.52
C SER A 80 -2.82 19.40 30.51
N THR A 81 -1.97 20.08 29.72
CA THR A 81 -2.03 21.53 29.49
C THR A 81 -2.87 21.95 28.29
N ASP A 82 -3.31 21.02 27.45
CA ASP A 82 -4.24 21.33 26.36
C ASP A 82 -5.65 21.50 26.94
N GLN A 83 -6.06 22.76 27.11
CA GLN A 83 -7.38 23.15 27.64
C GLN A 83 -8.57 22.60 26.83
N LYS A 84 -8.31 21.98 25.67
CA LYS A 84 -9.32 21.39 24.78
C LYS A 84 -9.58 19.91 25.05
N THR A 85 -8.79 19.25 25.89
CA THR A 85 -8.92 17.82 26.15
C THR A 85 -9.20 17.56 27.62
N GLU A 86 -10.35 16.97 27.89
CA GLU A 86 -10.66 16.40 29.21
C GLU A 86 -9.50 15.50 29.67
N PRO A 87 -9.09 15.56 30.95
CA PRO A 87 -8.04 14.69 31.46
C PRO A 87 -8.45 13.23 31.30
N LYS A 88 -7.78 12.52 30.38
CA LYS A 88 -7.98 11.09 30.13
C LYS A 88 -6.97 10.28 30.92
N GLU A 89 -7.34 9.05 31.27
CA GLU A 89 -6.40 8.07 31.81
C GLU A 89 -5.30 7.80 30.78
N ALA A 90 -4.04 7.78 31.25
CA ALA A 90 -2.90 7.58 30.37
C ALA A 90 -2.82 6.12 29.90
N TYR A 91 -2.88 5.91 28.59
CA TYR A 91 -2.60 4.63 27.96
C TYR A 91 -1.19 4.66 27.36
N VAL A 92 -0.32 3.72 27.77
CA VAL A 92 1.09 3.70 27.39
C VAL A 92 1.48 2.31 26.92
N ILE A 93 2.07 2.23 25.73
CA ILE A 93 2.72 1.04 25.18
C ILE A 93 4.22 1.28 25.18
N ILE A 94 4.99 0.31 25.68
CA ILE A 94 6.46 0.41 25.73
C ILE A 94 7.04 -0.25 24.48
N GLU A 95 7.69 0.55 23.64
CA GLU A 95 8.54 0.06 22.56
C GLU A 95 10.01 0.26 22.96
N PRO A 96 10.78 -0.81 23.24
CA PRO A 96 12.19 -0.69 23.56
C PRO A 96 12.97 -0.19 22.33
N PRO A 97 14.03 0.63 22.49
CA PRO A 97 14.81 1.13 21.37
C PRO A 97 15.29 -0.03 20.48
N PRO A 98 15.10 0.04 19.16
CA PRO A 98 15.54 -1.02 18.27
C PRO A 98 17.07 -1.08 18.26
N ASN A 99 17.63 -2.28 18.33
CA ASN A 99 19.04 -2.49 18.06
C ASN A 99 19.28 -2.31 16.56
N VAL A 100 19.92 -1.21 16.16
CA VAL A 100 20.17 -0.87 14.74
C VAL A 100 21.29 -1.75 14.18
N THR A 101 20.98 -2.99 13.82
CA THR A 101 21.95 -3.97 13.29
C THR A 101 21.65 -4.42 11.86
N GLY A 102 20.58 -3.91 11.23
CA GLY A 102 20.21 -4.28 9.86
C GLY A 102 18.97 -3.56 9.33
N LEU A 103 18.41 -4.09 8.24
CA LEU A 103 17.17 -3.60 7.63
C LEU A 103 15.93 -4.11 8.39
N LEU A 104 14.84 -3.33 8.35
CA LEU A 104 13.55 -3.80 8.86
C LEU A 104 13.06 -4.99 8.03
N HIS A 105 12.62 -6.02 8.74
CA HIS A 105 11.95 -7.18 8.16
C HIS A 105 10.49 -7.24 8.59
N MET A 106 9.71 -8.14 7.99
CA MET A 106 8.27 -8.29 8.24
C MET A 106 7.88 -8.49 9.72
N GLY A 107 8.80 -8.95 10.57
CA GLY A 107 8.58 -9.08 12.01
C GLY A 107 8.44 -7.72 12.69
N HIS A 108 9.29 -6.76 12.34
CA HIS A 108 9.18 -5.37 12.81
C HIS A 108 7.87 -4.73 12.33
N ALA A 109 7.52 -4.96 11.06
CA ALA A 109 6.27 -4.44 10.50
C ALA A 109 5.05 -4.97 11.25
N LEU A 110 5.02 -6.27 11.55
CA LEU A 110 3.91 -6.89 12.29
C LEU A 110 3.81 -6.34 13.73
N SER A 111 4.90 -6.34 14.48
CA SER A 111 4.89 -5.86 15.87
C SER A 111 4.53 -4.38 15.95
N GLY A 112 5.10 -3.55 15.07
CA GLY A 112 4.81 -2.12 15.00
C GLY A 112 3.35 -1.85 14.61
N THR A 113 2.82 -2.57 13.62
CA THR A 113 1.40 -2.42 13.20
C THR A 113 0.44 -2.78 14.32
N LEU A 114 0.70 -3.85 15.09
CA LEU A 114 -0.16 -4.21 16.21
C LEU A 114 -0.18 -3.12 17.29
N GLN A 115 0.97 -2.54 17.61
CA GLN A 115 1.07 -1.45 18.59
C GLN A 115 0.39 -0.17 18.07
N ASP A 116 0.58 0.16 16.79
CA ASP A 116 -0.05 1.31 16.14
C ASP A 116 -1.58 1.18 16.07
N ILE A 117 -2.12 -0.03 15.90
CA ILE A 117 -3.57 -0.28 16.00
C ILE A 117 -4.07 -0.03 17.43
N MET A 118 -3.32 -0.45 18.45
CA MET A 118 -3.75 -0.29 19.85
C MET A 118 -3.72 1.16 20.34
N ILE A 119 -2.85 2.00 19.78
CA ILE A 119 -2.70 3.41 20.22
C ILE A 119 -3.64 4.39 19.48
N ARG A 120 -4.22 3.98 18.35
CA ARG A 120 -5.18 4.76 17.54
C ARG A 120 -6.61 4.65 18.07
#